data_AF-A0A6M1E460-F1
#
_entry.id   AF-A0A6M1E460-F1
#
_cell.length_a   1.000
_cell.length_b   1.000
_cell.length_c   1.000
_cell.angle_alpha   90.00
_cell.angle_beta   90.00
_cell.angle_gamma   90.00
#
_symmetry.space_group_name_H-M   'P 1'
#
loop_
_entity.id
_entity.type
_entity.pdbx_description
1 polymer ?
#
loop_
_entity_poly.entity_id
_entity_poly.type
_entity_poly.pdbx_seq_one_letter_code
_entity_poly.pdbx_strand_id
1 'polypeptide(L)'
;MITYNTAALLFPAISLIMLAYTNRFLALAALVRNLHAKYLEHHKGGVIKGQISNLRYRLKLLRHMQGMGVLSFIACILCMYGIYLENMLIAEISFALSLLFFTTSLVISFVEIQLSNKALELELSDMEEHPDPSLVQYIKKKIDPRKKPVDNQEK
;
A
#
# COMPACT_ATOMS: atom_id res chain seq x y z
N MET A 1 8.95 -37.17 -1.38
CA MET A 1 10.38 -36.87 -1.26
C MET A 1 10.61 -35.46 -1.76
N ILE A 2 11.06 -34.55 -0.90
CA ILE A 2 11.36 -33.16 -1.29
C ILE A 2 12.73 -33.15 -1.96
N THR A 3 12.82 -32.55 -3.14
CA THR A 3 14.08 -32.38 -3.88
C THR A 3 14.51 -30.91 -3.87
N TYR A 4 15.79 -30.66 -4.16
CA TYR A 4 16.30 -29.31 -4.38
C TYR A 4 15.45 -28.52 -5.37
N ASN A 5 15.00 -29.14 -6.46
CA ASN A 5 14.15 -28.48 -7.45
C ASN A 5 12.82 -27.99 -6.86
N THR A 6 12.22 -28.74 -5.93
CA THR A 6 10.94 -28.35 -5.32
C THR A 6 11.11 -27.13 -4.42
N ALA A 7 12.16 -27.10 -3.60
CA ALA A 7 12.49 -25.93 -2.78
C ALA A 7 12.99 -24.74 -3.63
N ALA A 8 13.67 -25.00 -4.75
CA ALA A 8 14.19 -23.97 -5.66
C ALA A 8 13.07 -23.13 -6.28
N LEU A 9 11.88 -23.69 -6.49
CA LEU A 9 10.72 -22.99 -7.04
C LEU A 9 10.19 -21.87 -6.11
N LEU A 10 10.44 -21.96 -4.80
CA LEU A 10 10.01 -20.93 -3.85
C LEU A 10 10.87 -19.67 -3.93
N PHE A 11 12.16 -19.79 -4.28
CA PHE A 11 13.07 -18.65 -4.36
C PHE A 11 12.60 -17.54 -5.33
N PRO A 12 12.28 -17.83 -6.61
CA PRO A 12 11.83 -16.80 -7.54
C PRO A 12 10.47 -16.22 -7.13
N ALA A 13 9.55 -17.05 -6.64
CA ALA A 13 8.23 -16.60 -6.18
C ALA A 13 8.32 -15.63 -4.99
N ILE A 14 9.08 -16.00 -3.95
CA ILE A 14 9.27 -15.15 -2.76
C ILE A 14 10.00 -13.85 -3.16
N SER A 15 11.03 -13.92 -4.00
CA SER A 15 11.80 -12.75 -4.44
C SER A 15 10.94 -11.76 -5.23
N LEU A 16 10.12 -12.25 -6.17
CA LEU A 16 9.22 -11.41 -6.97
C LEU A 16 8.20 -10.69 -6.08
N ILE A 17 7.64 -11.40 -5.11
CA ILE A 17 6.68 -10.83 -4.16
C ILE A 17 7.34 -9.80 -3.23
N MET A 18 8.58 -10.03 -2.78
CA MET A 18 9.32 -9.05 -1.98
C MET A 18 9.57 -7.75 -2.74
N LEU A 19 9.88 -7.83 -4.03
CA LEU A 19 10.01 -6.66 -4.89
C LEU A 19 8.68 -5.90 -4.99
N ALA A 20 7.57 -6.61 -5.22
CA ALA A 20 6.24 -6.01 -5.26
C ALA A 20 5.87 -5.31 -3.94
N TYR A 21 6.18 -5.94 -2.80
CA TYR A 21 5.93 -5.36 -1.48
C TYR A 21 6.79 -4.11 -1.22
N THR A 22 8.04 -4.12 -1.68
CA THR A 22 8.95 -2.97 -1.57
C THR A 22 8.42 -1.78 -2.37
N ASN A 23 7.98 -2.01 -3.60
CA ASN A 23 7.39 -0.98 -4.44
C ASN A 23 6.16 -0.37 -3.78
N ARG A 24 5.28 -1.20 -3.21
CA ARG A 24 4.09 -0.74 -2.50
C ARG A 24 4.41 0.05 -1.23
N PHE A 25 5.40 -0.39 -0.46
CA PHE A 25 5.87 0.34 0.72
C PHE A 25 6.38 1.73 0.35
N LEU A 26 7.19 1.84 -0.71
CA LEU A 26 7.72 3.12 -1.18
C LEU A 26 6.60 4.07 -1.63
N ALA A 27 5.63 3.58 -2.40
CA ALA A 27 4.48 4.36 -2.84
C ALA A 27 3.67 4.89 -1.64
N LEU A 28 3.39 4.04 -0.66
CA LEU A 28 2.63 4.43 0.53
C LEU A 28 3.41 5.41 1.41
N ALA A 29 4.72 5.22 1.56
CA ALA A 29 5.58 6.15 2.29
C ALA A 29 5.65 7.54 1.60
N ALA A 30 5.68 7.57 0.27
CA ALA A 30 5.61 8.83 -0.48
C ALA A 30 4.27 9.54 -0.25
N LEU A 31 3.16 8.81 -0.31
CA LEU A 31 1.83 9.37 -0.05
C LEU A 31 1.72 9.95 1.37
N VAL A 32 2.20 9.24 2.40
CA VAL A 32 2.23 9.75 3.78
C VAL A 32 3.00 11.08 3.87
N ARG A 33 4.17 11.18 3.23
CA ARG A 33 4.99 12.41 3.25
C ARG A 33 4.26 13.57 2.57
N ASN A 34 3.64 13.33 1.42
CA ASN A 34 2.86 14.35 0.69
C ASN A 34 1.66 14.84 1.51
N LEU A 35 0.92 13.91 2.13
CA LEU A 35 -0.25 14.24 2.94
C LEU A 35 0.13 15.01 4.21
N HIS A 36 1.27 14.65 4.81
CA HIS A 36 1.84 15.37 5.95
C HIS A 36 2.27 16.79 5.58
N ALA A 37 2.86 16.99 4.40
CA ALA A 37 3.19 18.33 3.91
C ALA A 37 1.91 19.20 3.74
N LYS A 38 0.86 18.65 3.11
CA LYS A 38 -0.43 19.33 2.97
C LYS A 38 -1.09 19.67 4.32
N TYR A 39 -0.95 18.80 5.32
CA TYR A 39 -1.44 19.05 6.68
C TYR A 39 -0.79 20.28 7.32
N LEU A 40 0.50 20.49 7.07
CA LEU A 40 1.25 21.65 7.58
C LEU A 40 0.84 22.96 6.88
N GLU A 41 0.48 22.90 5.60
CA GLU A 41 0.09 24.08 4.79
C GLU A 41 -1.36 24.53 5.03
N HIS A 42 -2.31 23.58 5.06
CA HIS A 42 -3.73 23.87 5.22
C HIS A 42 -4.23 23.33 6.55
N HIS A 43 -4.67 24.22 7.45
CA HIS A 43 -5.21 23.92 8.79
C HIS A 43 -6.53 23.08 8.80
N LYS A 44 -6.85 22.33 7.73
CA LYS A 44 -7.95 21.35 7.64
C LYS A 44 -7.56 20.06 8.39
N GLY A 45 -7.37 20.16 9.70
CA GLY A 45 -6.67 19.14 10.51
C GLY A 45 -7.43 17.83 10.77
N GLY A 46 -8.75 17.75 10.50
CA GLY A 46 -9.55 16.56 10.82
C GLY A 46 -9.39 15.41 9.83
N VAL A 47 -9.75 15.65 8.57
CA VAL A 47 -9.80 14.63 7.49
C VAL A 47 -8.41 14.08 7.18
N ILE A 48 -7.43 14.98 7.02
CA ILE A 48 -6.04 14.61 6.68
C ILE A 48 -5.42 13.73 7.78
N LYS A 49 -5.71 14.03 9.05
CA LYS A 49 -5.22 13.21 10.18
C LYS A 49 -5.80 11.80 10.16
N GLY A 50 -7.07 11.65 9.76
CA GLY A 50 -7.72 10.35 9.57
C GLY A 50 -7.06 9.52 8.46
N GLN A 51 -6.80 10.13 7.31
CA GLN A 51 -6.11 9.48 6.19
C GLN A 51 -4.68 9.04 6.56
N ILE A 52 -3.88 9.91 7.20
CA ILE A 52 -2.53 9.55 7.67
C ILE A 52 -2.59 8.36 8.64
N SER A 53 -3.58 8.31 9.53
CA SER A 53 -3.76 7.18 10.45
C SER A 53 -4.05 5.87 9.72
N ASN A 54 -4.93 5.90 8.71
CA ASN A 54 -5.23 4.74 7.87
C ASN A 54 -3.98 4.25 7.11
N LEU A 55 -3.23 5.17 6.51
CA LEU A 55 -1.97 4.85 5.81
C LEU A 55 -0.93 4.24 6.76
N ARG A 56 -0.83 4.71 8.00
CA ARG A 56 0.05 4.12 9.03
C ARG A 56 -0.33 2.66 9.34
N TYR A 57 -1.62 2.38 9.44
CA TYR A 57 -2.08 1.00 9.64
C TYR A 57 -1.70 0.11 8.45
N ARG A 58 -1.93 0.57 7.22
CA ARG A 58 -1.53 -0.14 6.00
C ARG A 58 -0.01 -0.38 5.93
N LEU A 59 0.81 0.61 6.29
CA LEU A 59 2.26 0.45 6.40
C LEU A 59 2.67 -0.63 7.42
N LYS A 60 1.93 -0.77 8.52
CA LYS A 60 2.18 -1.83 9.51
C LYS A 60 1.86 -3.21 8.92
N LEU A 61 0.76 -3.36 8.19
CA LEU A 61 0.42 -4.61 7.48
C LEU A 61 1.48 -4.98 6.45
N LEU A 62 1.95 -4.01 5.65
CA LEU A 62 3.07 -4.16 4.71
C LEU A 62 4.32 -4.72 5.39
N ARG A 63 4.70 -4.19 6.55
CA ARG A 63 5.84 -4.68 7.33
C ARG A 63 5.64 -6.11 7.80
N HIS A 64 4.44 -6.47 8.26
CA HIS A 64 4.14 -7.83 8.70
C HIS A 64 4.18 -8.83 7.56
N MET A 65 3.59 -8.53 6.40
CA MET A 65 3.65 -9.46 5.25
C MET A 65 5.08 -9.64 4.73
N GLN A 66 5.89 -8.57 4.69
CA GLN A 66 7.32 -8.69 4.35
C GLN A 66 8.08 -9.52 5.37
N GLY A 67 7.87 -9.29 6.68
CA GLY A 67 8.48 -10.07 7.74
C GLY A 67 8.18 -11.57 7.60
N MET A 68 6.91 -11.93 7.37
CA MET A 68 6.51 -13.33 7.18
C MET A 68 7.13 -13.95 5.93
N GLY A 69 7.23 -13.21 4.82
CA GLY A 69 7.88 -13.75 3.63
C GLY A 69 9.41 -13.87 3.79
N VAL A 70 10.06 -13.00 4.57
CA VAL A 70 11.49 -13.17 4.93
C VAL A 70 11.68 -14.41 5.80
N LEU A 71 10.80 -14.64 6.79
CA LEU A 71 10.82 -15.87 7.60
C LEU A 71 10.62 -17.11 6.73
N SER A 72 9.71 -17.06 5.75
CA SER A 72 9.57 -18.12 4.75
C SER A 72 10.86 -18.36 3.98
N PHE A 73 11.54 -17.30 3.55
CA PHE A 73 12.78 -17.42 2.79
C PHE A 73 13.89 -18.08 3.61
N ILE A 74 14.03 -17.68 4.88
CA ILE A 74 14.98 -18.27 5.82
C ILE A 74 14.67 -19.76 6.05
N ALA A 75 13.39 -20.11 6.30
CA ALA A 75 12.98 -21.50 6.44
C ALA A 75 13.25 -22.32 5.16
N CYS A 76 13.12 -21.73 3.98
CA CYS A 76 13.47 -22.36 2.71
C CYS A 76 14.98 -22.60 2.56
N ILE A 77 15.83 -21.68 3.03
CA ILE A 77 17.28 -21.88 3.09
C ILE A 77 17.62 -23.03 4.05
N LEU A 78 16.98 -23.09 5.22
CA LEU A 78 17.15 -24.21 6.16
C LEU A 78 16.69 -25.55 5.58
N CYS A 79 15.62 -25.56 4.79
CA CYS A 79 15.19 -26.74 4.03
C CYS A 79 16.31 -27.22 3.08
N MET A 80 16.84 -26.32 2.25
CA MET A 80 17.93 -26.66 1.32
C MET A 80 19.18 -27.18 2.05
N TYR A 81 19.49 -26.58 3.21
CA TYR A 81 20.57 -27.03 4.07
C TYR A 81 20.32 -28.42 4.68
N GLY A 82 19.07 -28.72 5.07
CA GLY A 82 18.67 -30.05 5.52
C GLY A 82 18.83 -31.12 4.45
N ILE A 83 18.45 -30.81 3.20
CA ILE A 83 18.68 -31.71 2.05
C ILE A 83 20.18 -31.93 1.83
N TYR A 84 21.00 -30.88 1.98
CA TYR A 84 22.47 -30.97 1.87
C TYR A 84 23.11 -31.88 2.91
N LEU A 85 22.59 -31.90 4.14
CA LEU A 85 23.03 -32.81 5.19
C LEU A 85 22.41 -34.22 5.11
N GLU A 86 21.64 -34.51 4.06
CA GLU A 86 20.86 -35.75 3.90
C GLU A 86 19.85 -35.99 5.06
N ASN A 87 19.55 -34.96 5.85
CA ASN A 87 18.60 -35.03 6.95
C ASN A 87 17.19 -34.64 6.48
N MET A 88 16.45 -35.64 6.01
CA MET A 88 15.10 -35.45 5.46
C MET A 88 14.10 -34.91 6.48
N LEU A 89 14.24 -35.23 7.77
CA LEU A 89 13.32 -34.74 8.80
C LEU A 89 13.42 -33.21 8.94
N ILE A 90 14.64 -32.67 8.98
CA ILE A 90 14.86 -31.21 9.04
C ILE A 90 14.36 -30.54 7.76
N ALA A 91 14.62 -31.17 6.60
CA ALA A 91 14.18 -30.65 5.31
C ALA A 91 12.65 -30.53 5.24
N GLU A 92 11.93 -31.59 5.60
CA GLU A 92 10.46 -31.64 5.54
C GLU A 92 9.80 -30.66 6.50
N ILE A 93 10.26 -30.58 7.75
CA ILE A 93 9.71 -29.64 8.73
C ILE A 93 9.97 -28.19 8.29
N SER A 94 11.19 -27.89 7.85
CA SER A 94 11.56 -26.53 7.41
C SER A 94 10.80 -26.11 6.14
N PHE A 95 10.56 -27.04 5.21
CA PHE A 95 9.76 -26.80 4.03
C PHE A 95 8.29 -26.53 4.35
N ALA A 96 7.68 -27.34 5.23
CA ALA A 96 6.31 -27.10 5.66
C ALA A 96 6.16 -25.73 6.35
N LEU A 97 7.15 -25.36 7.19
CA LEU A 97 7.16 -24.07 7.88
C LEU A 97 7.32 -22.89 6.92
N SER A 98 8.15 -23.03 5.88
CA SER A 98 8.31 -21.98 4.87
C SER A 98 6.98 -21.72 4.14
N LEU A 99 6.27 -22.77 3.73
CA LEU A 99 4.96 -22.66 3.09
C LEU A 99 3.92 -22.01 4.00
N LEU A 100 3.93 -22.34 5.30
CA LEU A 100 3.02 -21.73 6.26
C LEU A 100 3.27 -20.22 6.40
N PHE A 101 4.53 -19.81 6.52
CA PHE A 101 4.91 -18.41 6.60
C PHE A 101 4.61 -17.66 5.30
N PHE A 102 4.87 -18.27 4.15
CA PHE A 102 4.56 -17.70 2.85
C PHE A 102 3.04 -17.49 2.68
N THR A 103 2.25 -18.51 3.02
CA THR A 103 0.79 -18.43 2.96
C THR A 103 0.27 -17.33 3.88
N THR A 104 0.80 -17.24 5.10
CA THR A 104 0.43 -16.17 6.05
C THR A 104 0.77 -14.79 5.48
N SER A 105 1.95 -14.63 4.85
CA SER A 105 2.34 -13.40 4.15
C SER A 105 1.33 -13.02 3.07
N LEU A 106 0.89 -13.99 2.25
CA LEU A 106 -0.09 -13.77 1.19
C LEU A 106 -1.47 -13.40 1.73
N VAL A 107 -1.93 -14.02 2.81
CA VAL A 107 -3.20 -13.67 3.45
C VAL A 107 -3.18 -12.23 3.97
N ILE A 108 -2.10 -11.82 4.63
CA ILE A 108 -1.95 -10.42 5.07
C ILE A 108 -1.92 -9.48 3.86
N SER A 109 -1.22 -9.86 2.79
CA SER A 109 -1.17 -9.10 1.54
C SER A 109 -2.55 -8.90 0.94
N PHE A 110 -3.35 -9.98 0.87
CA PHE A 110 -4.73 -9.92 0.39
C PHE A 110 -5.59 -8.97 1.22
N VAL A 111 -5.53 -9.06 2.55
CA VAL A 111 -6.24 -8.13 3.45
C VAL A 111 -5.80 -6.68 3.21
N GLU A 112 -4.51 -6.43 3.03
CA GLU A 112 -4.00 -5.08 2.79
C GLU A 112 -4.39 -4.54 1.40
N ILE A 113 -4.49 -5.37 0.36
CA ILE A 113 -5.07 -5.00 -0.95
C ILE A 113 -6.50 -4.50 -0.78
N GLN A 114 -7.35 -5.25 -0.07
CA GLN A 114 -8.74 -4.87 0.13
C GLN A 114 -8.87 -3.55 0.89
N LEU A 115 -8.09 -3.39 1.96
CA LEU A 115 -8.10 -2.15 2.75
C LEU A 115 -7.58 -0.95 1.96
N SER A 116 -6.54 -1.16 1.14
CA SER A 116 -5.97 -0.14 0.28
C SER A 116 -6.97 0.38 -0.74
N ASN A 117 -7.71 -0.51 -1.39
CA ASN A 117 -8.74 -0.12 -2.36
C ASN A 117 -9.87 0.66 -1.68
N LYS A 118 -10.37 0.16 -0.54
CA LYS A 118 -11.44 0.83 0.20
C LYS A 118 -11.02 2.22 0.70
N ALA A 119 -9.78 2.37 1.20
CA ALA A 119 -9.27 3.66 1.66
C ALA A 119 -9.14 4.67 0.50
N LEU A 120 -8.69 4.20 -0.66
CA LEU A 120 -8.56 5.02 -1.84
C LEU A 120 -9.93 5.47 -2.37
N GLU A 121 -10.91 4.55 -2.44
CA GLU A 121 -12.28 4.88 -2.85
C GLU A 121 -12.93 5.91 -1.92
N LEU A 122 -12.73 5.77 -0.60
CA LEU A 122 -13.19 6.77 0.37
C LEU A 122 -12.53 8.13 0.15
N GLU A 123 -11.21 8.15 -0.12
CA GLU A 123 -10.46 9.38 -0.37
C GLU A 123 -10.90 10.07 -1.67
N LEU A 124 -11.21 9.32 -2.73
CA LEU A 124 -11.79 9.87 -3.96
C LEU A 124 -13.20 10.42 -3.75
N SER A 125 -14.08 9.68 -3.05
CA SER A 125 -15.46 10.11 -2.80
C SER A 125 -15.53 11.42 -2.01
N ASP A 126 -14.64 11.60 -1.04
CA ASP A 126 -14.56 12.83 -0.23
C ASP A 126 -14.10 14.05 -1.07
N MET A 127 -13.31 13.82 -2.12
CA MET A 127 -12.93 14.86 -3.09
C MET A 127 -14.07 15.22 -4.05
N GLU A 128 -14.95 14.28 -4.39
CA GLU A 128 -16.11 14.52 -5.27
C GLU A 128 -17.25 15.24 -4.55
N GLU A 129 -17.52 14.90 -3.28
CA GLU A 129 -18.65 15.42 -2.51
C GLU A 129 -18.41 16.83 -1.93
N HIS A 130 -17.14 17.23 -1.81
CA HIS A 130 -16.74 18.60 -1.49
C HIS A 130 -16.11 19.29 -2.71
N PRO A 131 -16.89 19.68 -3.74
CA PRO A 131 -16.38 20.50 -4.82
C PRO A 131 -15.87 21.81 -4.20
N ASP A 132 -14.59 22.12 -4.40
CA ASP A 132 -13.98 23.35 -3.90
C ASP A 132 -14.91 24.53 -4.24
N PRO A 133 -15.36 25.34 -3.26
CA PRO A 133 -16.25 26.47 -3.54
C PRO A 133 -15.63 27.47 -4.54
N SER A 134 -14.29 27.44 -4.67
CA SER A 134 -13.52 28.10 -5.73
C SER A 134 -13.88 27.63 -7.14
N LEU A 135 -13.99 26.32 -7.38
CA LEU A 135 -14.37 25.75 -8.68
C LEU A 135 -15.83 26.05 -9.02
N VAL A 136 -16.73 25.97 -8.03
CA VAL A 136 -18.12 26.37 -8.19
C VAL A 136 -18.23 27.86 -8.52
N GLN A 137 -17.43 28.71 -7.88
CA GLN A 137 -17.35 30.14 -8.21
C GLN A 137 -16.74 30.39 -9.60
N TYR A 138 -15.72 29.66 -10.00
CA TYR A 138 -15.08 29.81 -11.31
C TYR A 138 -16.04 29.40 -12.45
N ILE A 139 -16.75 28.30 -12.25
CA ILE A 139 -17.78 27.81 -13.17
C ILE A 139 -18.96 28.79 -13.20
N LYS A 140 -19.44 29.27 -12.03
CA LYS A 140 -20.49 30.27 -11.96
C LYS A 140 -20.11 31.60 -12.65
N LYS A 141 -18.85 32.04 -12.52
CA LYS A 141 -18.32 33.23 -13.17
C LYS A 141 -18.20 33.07 -14.69
N LYS A 142 -17.94 31.84 -15.18
CA LYS A 142 -17.86 31.53 -16.62
C LYS A 142 -19.23 31.28 -17.25
N ILE A 143 -20.19 30.76 -16.48
CA ILE A 143 -21.55 30.45 -16.94
C ILE A 143 -22.47 31.68 -16.91
N ASP A 144 -22.21 32.69 -16.07
CA ASP A 144 -23.01 33.93 -16.04
C ASP A 144 -22.45 34.98 -17.02
N PRO A 145 -23.04 35.18 -18.21
CA PRO A 145 -22.55 36.11 -19.22
C PRO A 145 -23.11 37.53 -19.00
N ARG A 146 -23.84 37.81 -17.90
CA ARG A 146 -24.63 39.05 -17.74
C ARG A 146 -23.98 40.17 -16.94
N LYS A 147 -22.75 40.04 -16.45
CA LYS A 147 -22.01 41.19 -15.89
C LYS A 147 -21.08 41.82 -16.94
N LYS A 148 -21.67 42.64 -17.82
CA LYS A 148 -20.92 43.74 -18.45
C LYS A 148 -20.48 44.70 -17.34
N PRO A 149 -19.22 45.15 -17.30
CA PRO A 149 -18.87 46.29 -16.47
C PRO A 149 -19.69 47.49 -16.96
N VAL A 150 -20.45 48.10 -16.05
CA VAL A 150 -21.11 49.38 -16.31
C VAL A 150 -19.99 50.40 -16.31
N ASP A 151 -19.56 50.76 -17.52
CA ASP A 151 -18.76 51.96 -17.77
C ASP A 151 -19.64 53.16 -17.43
N ASN A 152 -19.32 53.86 -16.34
CA ASN A 152 -19.84 55.19 -16.10
C ASN A 152 -18.73 56.18 -16.46
N GLN A 153 -18.73 56.56 -17.73
CA GLN A 153 -18.32 57.88 -18.18
C GLN A 153 -19.33 58.94 -17.71
N GLU A 154 -18.81 60.16 -17.53
CA GLU A 154 -19.50 61.47 -17.40
C GLU A 154 -20.26 61.72 -16.07
N LYS A 155 -20.02 62.79 -15.30
CA LYS A 155 -19.56 64.16 -15.59
C LYS A 155 -18.68 64.71 -14.46
#